data_AF-A0AAW5PD71-F1
#
_entry.id   AF-A0AAW5PD71-F1
#
_cell.length_a   1.000
_cell.length_b   1.000
_cell.length_c   1.000
_cell.angle_alpha   90.00
_cell.angle_beta   90.00
_cell.angle_gamma   90.00
#
_symmetry.space_group_name_H-M   'P 1'
#
loop_
_entity.id
_entity.type
_entity.pdbx_description
1 polymer ?
#
loop_
_entity_poly.entity_id
_entity_poly.type
_entity_poly.pdbx_seq_one_letter_code
_entity_poly.pdbx_strand_id
1 'polypeptide(L)'
;MGLIGRVTADREARIPLRARSGEETERDVDAVIDTGFNGVLGLPTRLIEELGLARVGRERMLLANGEFHFARIYRAIVDLEDRAYITG
;
A
#
# COMPACT_ATOMS: atom_id res chain seq x y z
N MET A 1 -6.99 21.34 -1.24
CA MET A 1 -7.61 20.68 -0.08
C MET A 1 -6.56 19.74 0.50
N GLY A 2 -6.62 19.39 1.79
CA GLY A 2 -5.59 18.53 2.41
C GLY A 2 -6.15 17.15 2.71
N LEU A 3 -5.27 16.16 2.73
CA LEU A 3 -5.62 14.77 3.02
C LEU A 3 -6.22 14.64 4.42
N ILE A 4 -7.47 14.16 4.50
CA ILE A 4 -8.15 13.89 5.77
C ILE A 4 -8.11 12.39 6.06
N GLY A 5 -7.49 12.03 7.18
CA GLY A 5 -7.51 10.69 7.75
C GLY A 5 -8.28 10.63 9.07
N ARG A 6 -8.20 9.49 9.75
CA ARG A 6 -8.73 9.31 11.11
C ARG A 6 -7.76 8.51 11.96
N VAL A 7 -7.84 8.69 13.27
CA VAL A 7 -7.16 7.82 14.23
C VAL A 7 -8.19 6.83 14.78
N THR A 8 -7.88 5.54 14.73
CA THR A 8 -8.76 4.48 15.26
C THR A 8 -8.62 4.33 16.77
N ALA A 9 -9.52 3.57 17.41
CA ALA A 9 -9.41 3.23 18.83
C ALA A 9 -8.11 2.46 19.15
N ASP A 10 -7.59 1.71 18.18
CA ASP A 10 -6.32 0.97 18.27
C ASP A 10 -5.07 1.86 18.04
N ARG A 11 -5.27 3.18 17.97
CA ARG A 11 -4.23 4.20 17.77
C ARG A 11 -3.53 4.13 16.40
N GLU A 12 -4.19 3.60 15.40
CA GLU A 12 -3.70 3.63 14.02
C GLU A 12 -4.15 4.92 13.33
N ALA A 13 -3.20 5.68 12.78
CA ALA A 13 -3.51 6.76 11.86
C ALA A 13 -3.81 6.16 10.48
N ARG A 14 -5.04 6.33 9.99
CA ARG A 14 -5.51 5.72 8.74
C ARG A 14 -5.96 6.77 7.74
N ILE A 15 -5.60 6.56 6.48
CA ILE A 15 -5.96 7.43 5.36
C ILE A 15 -6.63 6.61 4.26
N PRO A 16 -7.72 7.13 3.64
CA PRO A 16 -8.27 6.52 2.45
C PRO A 16 -7.34 6.76 1.26
N LEU A 17 -7.11 5.72 0.47
CA LEU A 17 -6.42 5.80 -0.81
C LEU A 17 -7.08 4.88 -1.81
N ARG A 18 -6.82 5.11 -3.10
CA ARG A 18 -7.23 4.19 -4.17
C ARG A 18 -6.02 3.48 -4.75
N ALA A 19 -6.07 2.16 -4.80
CA ALA A 19 -5.06 1.35 -5.45
C ALA A 19 -5.63 0.77 -6.74
N ARG A 20 -4.87 0.81 -7.84
CA ARG A 20 -5.33 0.29 -9.14
C ARG A 20 -4.24 -0.35 -9.98
N SER A 21 -4.67 -1.24 -10.87
CA SER A 21 -3.87 -1.86 -11.93
C SER A 21 -4.27 -1.22 -13.27
N GLY A 22 -3.52 -0.20 -13.70
CA GLY A 22 -3.91 0.59 -14.88
C GLY A 22 -5.21 1.37 -14.65
N GLU A 23 -6.06 1.46 -15.67
CA GLU A 23 -7.33 2.23 -15.62
C GLU A 23 -8.56 1.37 -15.27
N GLU A 24 -8.48 0.05 -15.39
CA GLU A 24 -9.69 -0.81 -15.40
C GLU A 24 -10.02 -1.43 -14.03
N THR A 25 -9.03 -1.65 -13.16
CA THR A 25 -9.25 -2.35 -11.89
C THR A 25 -8.73 -1.53 -10.71
N GLU A 26 -9.65 -1.06 -9.87
CA GLU A 26 -9.36 -0.23 -8.69
C GLU A 26 -10.04 -0.73 -7.42
N ARG A 27 -9.44 -0.43 -6.26
CA ARG A 27 -9.96 -0.72 -4.93
C ARG A 27 -9.67 0.43 -3.99
N ASP A 28 -10.68 0.85 -3.23
CA ASP A 28 -10.47 1.73 -2.09
C ASP A 28 -9.80 0.94 -0.95
N VAL A 29 -8.76 1.53 -0.37
CA VAL A 29 -7.98 0.96 0.72
C VAL A 29 -7.90 1.96 1.85
N ASP A 30 -8.17 1.50 3.06
CA ASP A 30 -7.99 2.30 4.27
C ASP A 30 -6.65 1.94 4.90
N ALA A 31 -5.61 2.66 4.51
CA ALA A 31 -4.21 2.33 4.79
C ALA A 31 -3.74 2.95 6.11
N VAL A 32 -2.93 2.21 6.87
CA VAL A 32 -2.26 2.70 8.07
C VAL A 32 -1.00 3.48 7.66
N ILE A 33 -0.78 4.64 8.27
CA ILE A 33 0.47 5.38 8.19
C ILE A 33 1.46 4.74 9.18
N ASP A 34 2.51 4.13 8.66
CA ASP A 34 3.58 3.51 9.45
C ASP A 34 4.92 4.17 9.11
N THR A 35 5.42 5.04 10.00
CA THR A 35 6.70 5.73 9.82
C THR A 35 7.91 4.81 10.02
N GLY A 36 7.71 3.60 10.56
CA GLY A 36 8.73 2.56 10.67
C GLY A 36 8.81 1.68 9.42
N PHE A 37 7.83 1.75 8.52
CA PHE A 37 7.84 1.03 7.26
C PHE A 37 8.67 1.79 6.22
N ASN A 38 9.61 1.09 5.59
CA ASN A 38 10.52 1.65 4.59
C ASN A 38 10.12 1.31 3.14
N GLY A 39 8.94 0.71 2.94
CA GLY A 39 8.31 0.53 1.63
C GLY A 39 7.28 1.61 1.32
N VAL A 40 6.50 1.41 0.25
CA VAL A 40 5.46 2.38 -0.17
C VAL A 40 4.07 2.00 0.33
N LEU A 41 3.59 0.80 -0.01
CA LEU A 41 2.27 0.30 0.39
C LEU A 41 2.30 -1.23 0.55
N GLY A 42 1.92 -1.72 1.73
CA GLY A 42 1.65 -3.14 1.95
C GLY A 42 0.19 -3.46 1.63
N LEU A 43 -0.04 -4.47 0.78
CA LEU A 43 -1.39 -4.95 0.45
C LEU A 43 -1.57 -6.42 0.85
N PRO A 44 -2.73 -6.82 1.39
CA PRO A 44 -3.08 -8.23 1.55
C PRO A 44 -3.06 -8.95 0.20
N THR A 45 -2.61 -10.22 0.19
CA THR A 45 -2.56 -11.05 -1.02
C THR A 45 -3.87 -11.06 -1.81
N ARG A 46 -5.00 -11.10 -1.11
CA ARG A 46 -6.34 -11.04 -1.71
C ARG A 46 -6.54 -9.78 -2.55
N LEU A 47 -6.14 -8.61 -2.05
CA LEU A 47 -6.29 -7.36 -2.82
C LEU A 47 -5.34 -7.32 -4.02
N ILE A 48 -4.13 -7.87 -3.88
CA ILE A 48 -3.17 -8.00 -4.99
C ILE A 48 -3.75 -8.84 -6.13
N GLU A 49 -4.40 -9.97 -5.79
CA GLU A 49 -5.06 -10.87 -6.73
C GLU A 49 -6.31 -10.24 -7.36
N GLU A 50 -7.16 -9.60 -6.56
CA GLU A 50 -8.36 -8.89 -7.05
C GLU A 50 -8.02 -7.73 -7.98
N LEU A 51 -6.91 -7.04 -7.74
CA LEU A 51 -6.40 -5.97 -8.60
C LEU A 51 -5.64 -6.51 -9.82
N GLY A 52 -5.25 -7.79 -9.83
CA GLY A 52 -4.43 -8.37 -10.90
C GLY A 52 -3.06 -7.70 -11.04
N LEU A 53 -2.42 -7.30 -9.93
CA LEU A 53 -1.16 -6.55 -9.98
C LEU A 53 -0.01 -7.39 -10.54
N ALA A 54 0.78 -6.78 -11.43
CA ALA A 54 1.96 -7.41 -11.99
C ALA A 54 3.08 -7.50 -10.95
N ARG A 55 3.56 -8.71 -10.66
CA ARG A 55 4.77 -8.90 -9.85
C ARG A 55 5.98 -8.43 -10.64
N VAL A 56 6.74 -7.50 -10.08
CA VAL A 56 7.94 -6.91 -10.72
C VAL A 56 9.23 -7.32 -10.02
N GLY A 57 9.16 -7.91 -8.82
CA GLY A 57 10.38 -8.32 -8.13
C GLY A 57 10.17 -9.06 -6.81
N ARG A 58 11.25 -9.03 -6.02
CA ARG A 58 11.34 -9.53 -4.65
C ARG A 58 12.38 -8.69 -3.92
N GLU A 59 12.08 -8.27 -2.70
CA GLU A 59 12.98 -7.45 -1.89
C GLU A 59 13.16 -8.07 -0.50
N ARG A 60 14.33 -7.87 0.10
CA ARG A 60 14.60 -8.25 1.50
C ARG A 60 14.23 -7.09 2.41
N MET A 61 13.22 -7.28 3.26
CA MET A 61 12.71 -6.31 4.22
C MET A 61 13.12 -6.70 5.64
N LEU A 62 13.39 -5.70 6.48
CA LEU A 62 13.57 -5.87 7.92
C LEU A 62 12.22 -5.65 8.59
N LEU A 63 11.71 -6.66 9.29
CA LEU A 63 10.46 -6.56 10.04
C LEU A 63 10.69 -5.90 11.41
N ALA A 64 9.60 -5.45 12.03
CA ALA A 64 9.63 -4.79 13.33
C ALA A 64 10.22 -5.66 14.46
N ASN A 65 10.20 -6.99 14.31
CA ASN A 65 10.83 -7.93 15.24
C ASN A 65 12.35 -8.10 15.03
N GLY A 66 12.95 -7.39 14.07
CA GLY A 66 14.37 -7.48 13.73
C GLY A 66 14.73 -8.60 12.75
N GLU A 67 13.76 -9.38 12.28
CA GLU A 67 14.01 -10.45 11.31
C GLU A 67 13.99 -9.93 9.87
N PHE A 68 14.82 -10.55 9.02
CA PHE A 68 14.75 -10.33 7.58
C PHE A 68 13.75 -11.29 6.94
N HIS A 69 12.86 -10.72 6.14
CA HIS A 69 11.90 -11.47 5.32
C HIS A 69 12.00 -11.03 3.87
N PHE A 70 11.67 -11.92 2.95
CA PHE A 70 11.60 -11.54 1.55
C PHE A 70 10.14 -11.31 1.11
N ALA A 71 9.82 -10.08 0.76
CA ALA A 71 8.53 -9.70 0.21
C ALA A 71 8.55 -9.75 -1.33
N ARG A 72 7.39 -10.01 -1.93
CA ARG A 72 7.18 -9.88 -3.37
C ARG A 72 6.79 -8.43 -3.67
N ILE A 73 7.38 -7.84 -4.71
CA ILE A 73 7.07 -6.46 -5.11
C ILE A 73 6.17 -6.48 -6.33
N TYR A 74 5.15 -5.62 -6.31
CA TYR A 74 4.10 -5.52 -7.31
C TYR A 74 3.99 -4.08 -7.79
N ARG A 75 3.71 -3.92 -9.09
CA ARG A 75 3.46 -2.61 -9.68
C ARG A 75 2.00 -2.22 -9.50
N ALA A 76 1.77 -1.05 -8.92
CA ALA A 76 0.45 -0.46 -8.74
C ALA A 76 0.49 1.05 -9.00
N ILE A 77 -0.68 1.63 -9.27
CA ILE A 77 -0.90 3.07 -9.18
C ILE A 77 -1.69 3.33 -7.92
N VAL A 78 -1.24 4.29 -7.12
CA VAL A 78 -1.90 4.74 -5.89
C VAL A 78 -2.35 6.17 -6.08
N ASP A 79 -3.65 6.39 -6.07
CA ASP A 79 -4.22 7.73 -6.10
C ASP A 79 -4.44 8.20 -4.66
N LEU A 80 -3.81 9.33 -4.35
CA LEU A 80 -3.87 10.03 -3.07
C LEU A 80 -4.45 11.42 -3.35
N GLU A 81 -5.74 11.60 -3.05
CA GLU A 81 -6.52 12.74 -3.55
C GLU A 81 -6.41 12.88 -5.07
N ASP A 82 -5.95 14.04 -5.56
CA ASP A 82 -5.78 14.36 -6.98
C ASP A 82 -4.40 13.94 -7.53
N ARG A 83 -3.61 13.18 -6.77
CA ARG A 83 -2.24 12.80 -7.14
C ARG A 83 -2.08 11.29 -7.29
N ALA A 84 -1.61 10.87 -8.46
CA ALA A 84 -1.26 9.49 -8.74
C ALA A 84 0.24 9.25 -8.49
N TYR A 85 0.55 8.15 -7.80
CA TYR A 85 1.90 7.66 -7.56
C TYR A 85 2.06 6.27 -8.17
N ILE A 86 3.14 6.04 -8.90
CA ILE A 86 3.48 4.69 -9.39
C ILE A 86 4.39 4.04 -8.36
N THR A 87 4.03 2.84 -7.92
CA THR A 87 4.78 2.08 -6.93
C THR A 87 5.26 0.77 -7.53
N GLY A 88 6.45 0.29 -7.16
CA GLY A 88 6.96 -1.02 -7.56
C GLY A 88 8.47 -1.13 -7.45
#